data_AF-A0A6B3HA82-F1
#
_entry.id   AF-A0A6B3HA82-F1
#
_cell.length_a   1.000
_cell.length_b   1.000
_cell.length_c   1.000
_cell.angle_alpha   90.00
_cell.angle_beta   90.00
_cell.angle_gamma   90.00
#
_symmetry.space_group_name_H-M   'P 1'
#
loop_
_entity.id
_entity.type
_entity.pdbx_description
1 polymer ?
#
loop_
_entity_poly.entity_id
_entity_poly.type
_entity_poly.pdbx_seq_one_letter_code
_entity_poly.pdbx_strand_id
1 'polypeptide(L)'
;LTDDQGWRMPVDAYPRLTTVGARRARSQRGPDGPGTTQFDATPHEGAYTKAELRALVRYAAERGITVVPEIEMPGHVRAALAAYPELGNHPERRLEVWDRWGVCETILGVHEEVFAFCRAVLEEVMDVFPSPYIHIGGEECPTSEWESSPAARERAAAEGLAGPAALHGWFMGRIGAFLVEHGRTPVGWAVSGTELPLDFTVMAWRDASHARAAARRGHRVVAAYHRTTYLDYVQSEASFEPVAQPGDPVTLRTVHDYEPAPAEWSREERARVLGTQAQLWTEYVRTPEEIEYLSYPRLCALADRSWSGGRGDWPGFVERLRHHTARLDALGVPYRPLDARSLEEATYASPSSGTARPLS
;
A
#
# COMPACT_ATOMS: atom_id res chain seq x y z
N LEU A 1 -2.86 5.66 5.50
CA LEU A 1 -3.69 6.41 6.50
C LEU A 1 -5.02 6.89 5.90
N THR A 2 -5.20 6.70 4.61
CA THR A 2 -6.33 7.16 3.80
C THR A 2 -6.55 6.12 2.72
N ASP A 3 -7.80 5.86 2.38
CA ASP A 3 -8.20 5.05 1.23
C ASP A 3 -9.66 5.39 0.91
N ASP A 4 -10.25 4.71 -0.06
CA ASP A 4 -11.64 4.86 -0.47
C ASP A 4 -12.65 4.57 0.65
N GLN A 5 -12.34 3.60 1.52
CA GLN A 5 -13.22 3.11 2.59
C GLN A 5 -12.94 3.79 3.94
N GLY A 6 -11.99 4.74 3.98
CA GLY A 6 -11.97 5.76 5.01
C GLY A 6 -10.67 6.54 5.17
N TRP A 7 -10.79 7.67 5.84
CA TRP A 7 -9.70 8.60 6.13
C TRP A 7 -9.41 8.66 7.63
N ARG A 8 -8.15 8.39 8.03
CA ARG A 8 -7.79 8.14 9.44
C ARG A 8 -6.91 9.21 10.09
N MET A 9 -6.41 10.18 9.32
CA MET A 9 -5.57 11.26 9.84
C MET A 9 -6.36 12.58 9.96
N PRO A 10 -6.37 13.27 11.09
CA PRO A 10 -7.03 14.57 11.19
C PRO A 10 -6.22 15.64 10.47
N VAL A 11 -6.92 16.50 9.72
CA VAL A 11 -6.36 17.67 9.03
C VAL A 11 -7.21 18.87 9.46
N ASP A 12 -6.61 19.82 10.16
CA ASP A 12 -7.31 20.93 10.82
C ASP A 12 -7.99 21.84 9.79
N ALA A 13 -7.36 22.06 8.64
CA ALA A 13 -7.96 22.81 7.53
C ALA A 13 -9.16 22.07 6.90
N TYR A 14 -9.23 20.75 7.03
CA TYR A 14 -10.23 19.88 6.40
C TYR A 14 -10.87 18.91 7.40
N PRO A 15 -11.63 19.40 8.41
CA PRO A 15 -12.14 18.57 9.50
C PRO A 15 -13.12 17.48 9.03
N ARG A 16 -13.80 17.65 7.88
CA ARG A 16 -14.73 16.64 7.35
C ARG A 16 -14.03 15.38 6.87
N LEU A 17 -12.70 15.41 6.67
CA LEU A 17 -11.94 14.20 6.37
C LEU A 17 -12.10 13.15 7.48
N THR A 18 -12.18 13.58 8.76
CA THR A 18 -12.42 12.63 9.86
C THR A 18 -13.86 12.64 10.38
N THR A 19 -14.61 13.74 10.28
CA THR A 19 -16.02 13.74 10.72
C THR A 19 -16.98 13.10 9.71
N VAL A 20 -16.59 12.99 8.44
CA VAL A 20 -17.33 12.27 7.39
C VAL A 20 -16.49 11.12 6.85
N GLY A 21 -15.27 11.41 6.36
CA GLY A 21 -14.43 10.44 5.66
C GLY A 21 -13.96 9.27 6.53
N ALA A 22 -13.98 9.37 7.86
CA ALA A 22 -13.60 8.26 8.74
C ALA A 22 -14.71 7.20 8.91
N ARG A 23 -15.91 7.39 8.35
CA ARG A 23 -17.07 6.55 8.62
C ARG A 23 -17.70 6.02 7.35
N ARG A 24 -17.85 4.68 7.27
CA ARG A 24 -18.68 4.03 6.25
C ARG A 24 -19.88 3.34 6.90
N ALA A 25 -20.97 3.24 6.15
CA ALA A 25 -22.25 2.74 6.66
C ALA A 25 -22.26 1.23 6.93
N ARG A 26 -21.45 0.49 6.17
CA ARG A 26 -21.31 -0.98 6.21
C ARG A 26 -20.01 -1.39 5.53
N SER A 27 -19.66 -2.67 5.61
CA SER A 27 -18.48 -3.24 4.96
C SER A 27 -18.85 -4.47 4.14
N GLN A 28 -18.19 -4.64 2.99
CA GLN A 28 -18.26 -5.87 2.21
C GLN A 28 -17.79 -7.08 3.05
N ARG A 29 -18.46 -8.22 2.85
CA ARG A 29 -18.11 -9.53 3.43
C ARG A 29 -17.63 -10.45 2.32
N GLY A 30 -16.40 -10.92 2.46
CA GLY A 30 -15.79 -11.83 1.50
C GLY A 30 -15.45 -11.15 0.16
N PRO A 31 -14.86 -11.93 -0.76
CA PRO A 31 -14.48 -11.42 -2.08
C PRO A 31 -15.69 -10.98 -2.89
N ASP A 32 -15.47 -10.06 -3.82
CA ASP A 32 -16.53 -9.64 -4.73
C ASP A 32 -16.87 -10.76 -5.72
N GLY A 33 -18.12 -10.76 -6.19
CA GLY A 33 -18.59 -11.70 -7.19
C GLY A 33 -19.90 -11.20 -7.83
N PRO A 34 -20.08 -11.36 -9.16
CA PRO A 34 -21.27 -10.87 -9.85
C PRO A 34 -22.56 -11.39 -9.21
N GLY A 35 -23.34 -10.48 -8.61
CA GLY A 35 -24.60 -10.81 -7.93
C GLY A 35 -24.45 -11.48 -6.56
N THR A 36 -23.22 -11.60 -6.03
CA THR A 36 -22.92 -12.28 -4.76
C THR A 36 -22.25 -11.40 -3.72
N THR A 37 -22.00 -10.10 -4.01
CA THR A 37 -21.43 -9.19 -3.01
C THR A 37 -22.34 -9.12 -1.78
N GLN A 38 -21.80 -9.49 -0.63
CA GLN A 38 -22.49 -9.40 0.65
C GLN A 38 -21.94 -8.22 1.45
N PHE A 39 -22.79 -7.64 2.29
CA PHE A 39 -22.39 -6.59 3.22
C PHE A 39 -22.78 -6.99 4.64
N ASP A 40 -22.01 -6.53 5.62
CA ASP A 40 -22.52 -6.45 6.98
C ASP A 40 -23.56 -5.32 7.12
N ALA A 41 -24.14 -5.22 8.32
CA ALA A 41 -25.07 -4.14 8.68
C ALA A 41 -24.45 -3.23 9.76
N THR A 42 -23.12 -3.21 9.86
CA THR A 42 -22.41 -2.57 10.98
C THR A 42 -21.64 -1.37 10.45
N PRO A 43 -22.01 -0.14 10.85
CA PRO A 43 -21.19 1.03 10.58
C PRO A 43 -19.78 0.83 11.13
N HIS A 44 -18.78 1.22 10.35
CA HIS A 44 -17.38 1.15 10.76
C HIS A 44 -16.78 2.55 10.70
N GLU A 45 -16.17 2.97 11.80
CA GLU A 45 -15.60 4.29 11.96
C GLU A 45 -14.35 4.28 12.85
N GLY A 46 -13.55 5.34 12.70
CA GLY A 46 -12.35 5.53 13.52
C GLY A 46 -11.34 6.41 12.80
N ALA A 47 -10.70 7.29 13.55
CA ALA A 47 -9.58 8.10 13.10
C ALA A 47 -8.66 8.34 14.30
N TYR A 48 -7.37 8.52 14.03
CA TYR A 48 -6.43 8.96 15.04
C TYR A 48 -6.65 10.44 15.35
N THR A 49 -6.19 10.88 16.50
CA THR A 49 -5.88 12.28 16.79
C THR A 49 -4.42 12.57 16.42
N LYS A 50 -4.07 13.85 16.19
CA LYS A 50 -2.64 14.22 16.01
C LYS A 50 -1.80 13.85 17.23
N ALA A 51 -2.37 13.88 18.43
CA ALA A 51 -1.68 13.50 19.65
C ALA A 51 -1.34 11.99 19.68
N GLU A 52 -2.28 11.14 19.27
CA GLU A 52 -2.05 9.69 19.14
C GLU A 52 -1.00 9.38 18.06
N LEU A 53 -1.07 10.05 16.90
CA LEU A 53 -0.06 9.88 15.85
C LEU A 53 1.34 10.31 16.32
N ARG A 54 1.46 11.45 17.00
CA ARG A 54 2.75 11.89 17.59
C ARG A 54 3.25 10.94 18.67
N ALA A 55 2.35 10.38 19.48
CA ALA A 55 2.70 9.38 20.47
C ALA A 55 3.21 8.08 19.82
N LEU A 56 2.55 7.61 18.75
CA LEU A 56 2.98 6.46 17.95
C LEU A 56 4.36 6.69 17.32
N VAL A 57 4.57 7.86 16.70
CA VAL A 57 5.86 8.25 16.11
C VAL A 57 6.97 8.20 17.16
N ARG A 58 6.74 8.77 18.36
CA ARG A 58 7.72 8.73 19.44
C ARG A 58 7.98 7.31 19.92
N TYR A 59 6.94 6.52 20.12
CA TYR A 59 7.04 5.13 20.55
C TYR A 59 7.87 4.28 19.57
N ALA A 60 7.65 4.48 18.26
CA ALA A 60 8.41 3.85 17.19
C ALA A 60 9.88 4.31 17.17
N ALA A 61 10.13 5.61 17.31
CA ALA A 61 11.48 6.18 17.30
C ALA A 61 12.36 5.64 18.45
N GLU A 62 11.78 5.46 19.65
CA GLU A 62 12.46 4.82 20.80
C GLU A 62 12.94 3.38 20.51
N ARG A 63 12.40 2.76 19.45
CA ARG A 63 12.72 1.39 19.00
C ARG A 63 13.50 1.38 17.68
N GLY A 64 13.98 2.53 17.22
CA GLY A 64 14.70 2.64 15.95
C GLY A 64 13.82 2.48 14.71
N ILE A 65 12.50 2.65 14.84
CA ILE A 65 11.54 2.54 13.74
C ILE A 65 11.14 3.94 13.28
N THR A 66 11.32 4.23 12.00
CA THR A 66 10.79 5.44 11.35
C THR A 66 9.38 5.16 10.83
N VAL A 67 8.40 5.97 11.23
CA VAL A 67 7.03 5.89 10.69
C VAL A 67 6.93 6.76 9.44
N VAL A 68 6.74 6.12 8.28
CA VAL A 68 6.51 6.79 6.99
C VAL A 68 5.00 6.87 6.76
N PRO A 69 4.39 8.07 6.74
CA PRO A 69 2.96 8.20 6.47
C PRO A 69 2.65 8.04 4.98
N GLU A 70 1.44 7.56 4.69
CA GLU A 70 0.89 7.44 3.34
C GLU A 70 -0.45 8.16 3.24
N ILE A 71 -0.54 9.09 2.29
CA ILE A 71 -1.75 9.79 1.88
C ILE A 71 -2.00 9.51 0.39
N GLU A 72 -3.01 8.70 0.10
CA GLU A 72 -3.38 8.30 -1.24
C GLU A 72 -3.78 9.47 -2.14
N MET A 73 -3.25 9.47 -3.35
CA MET A 73 -3.62 10.39 -4.44
C MET A 73 -3.03 9.92 -5.79
N PRO A 74 -3.66 10.22 -6.93
CA PRO A 74 -5.00 10.80 -7.07
C PRO A 74 -6.14 9.76 -7.05
N GLY A 75 -5.82 8.47 -7.04
CA GLY A 75 -6.75 7.36 -6.78
C GLY A 75 -6.91 7.09 -5.28
N HIS A 76 -7.71 6.08 -4.90
CA HIS A 76 -7.96 5.70 -3.50
C HIS A 76 -8.40 6.87 -2.59
N VAL A 77 -9.20 7.78 -3.15
CA VAL A 77 -9.58 9.06 -2.52
C VAL A 77 -11.07 9.18 -2.21
N ARG A 78 -11.86 8.11 -2.37
CA ARG A 78 -13.32 8.18 -2.24
C ARG A 78 -13.79 8.69 -0.88
N ALA A 79 -13.06 8.42 0.20
CA ALA A 79 -13.37 8.99 1.51
C ALA A 79 -13.19 10.52 1.56
N ALA A 80 -12.16 11.06 0.91
CA ALA A 80 -11.94 12.49 0.79
C ALA A 80 -13.02 13.14 -0.08
N LEU A 81 -13.40 12.50 -1.19
CA LEU A 81 -14.45 13.01 -2.09
C LEU A 81 -15.86 12.93 -1.47
N ALA A 82 -16.14 11.96 -0.59
CA ALA A 82 -17.36 11.95 0.20
C ALA A 82 -17.41 13.13 1.19
N ALA A 83 -16.25 13.49 1.77
CA ALA A 83 -16.11 14.61 2.67
C ALA A 83 -16.11 15.97 1.95
N TYR A 84 -15.53 16.07 0.75
CA TYR A 84 -15.38 17.30 -0.02
C TYR A 84 -15.58 17.00 -1.52
N PRO A 85 -16.84 16.89 -1.98
CA PRO A 85 -17.16 16.53 -3.37
C PRO A 85 -16.55 17.47 -4.42
N GLU A 86 -16.32 18.73 -4.04
CA GLU A 86 -15.69 19.75 -4.89
C GLU A 86 -14.29 19.35 -5.38
N LEU A 87 -13.60 18.42 -4.71
CA LEU A 87 -12.27 17.96 -5.10
C LEU A 87 -12.28 16.95 -6.27
N GLY A 88 -13.46 16.44 -6.67
CA GLY A 88 -13.61 15.44 -7.73
C GLY A 88 -13.82 16.03 -9.13
N ASN A 89 -14.11 15.15 -10.09
CA ASN A 89 -14.44 15.54 -11.47
C ASN A 89 -15.93 15.89 -11.68
N HIS A 90 -16.78 15.50 -10.72
CA HIS A 90 -18.24 15.68 -10.73
C HIS A 90 -18.71 16.21 -9.36
N PRO A 91 -18.48 17.50 -9.05
CA PRO A 91 -18.74 18.06 -7.72
C PRO A 91 -20.21 18.05 -7.30
N GLU A 92 -21.13 17.95 -8.26
CA GLU A 92 -22.56 17.76 -8.04
C GLU A 92 -22.91 16.35 -7.52
N ARG A 93 -22.02 15.37 -7.72
CA ARG A 93 -22.24 13.98 -7.35
C ARG A 93 -22.05 13.82 -5.84
N ARG A 94 -23.13 13.49 -5.13
CA ARG A 94 -23.06 13.12 -3.71
C ARG A 94 -22.49 11.71 -3.60
N LEU A 95 -21.34 11.60 -2.95
CA LEU A 95 -20.64 10.34 -2.72
C LEU A 95 -20.75 9.94 -1.25
N GLU A 96 -20.96 8.66 -1.01
CA GLU A 96 -20.69 8.05 0.28
C GLU A 96 -19.25 7.51 0.30
N VAL A 97 -18.68 7.42 1.51
CA VAL A 97 -17.44 6.67 1.77
C VAL A 97 -17.66 5.23 1.29
N TRP A 98 -16.69 4.67 0.58
CA TRP A 98 -16.91 3.41 -0.13
C TRP A 98 -17.11 2.24 0.85
N ASP A 99 -18.04 1.35 0.53
CA ASP A 99 -18.40 0.18 1.34
C ASP A 99 -17.91 -1.14 0.73
N ARG A 100 -17.20 -1.07 -0.41
CA ARG A 100 -16.69 -2.18 -1.20
C ARG A 100 -15.16 -2.19 -1.24
N TRP A 101 -14.61 -3.34 -1.59
CA TRP A 101 -13.18 -3.56 -1.87
C TRP A 101 -12.93 -3.47 -3.37
N GLY A 102 -11.66 -3.28 -3.77
CA GLY A 102 -11.24 -3.21 -5.17
C GLY A 102 -10.84 -1.80 -5.60
N VAL A 103 -10.91 -1.54 -6.91
CA VAL A 103 -10.43 -0.28 -7.51
C VAL A 103 -11.59 0.71 -7.71
N CYS A 104 -11.54 1.87 -7.06
CA CYS A 104 -12.54 2.91 -7.27
C CYS A 104 -12.23 3.74 -8.53
N GLU A 105 -13.21 3.89 -9.42
CA GLU A 105 -13.06 4.75 -10.61
C GLU A 105 -13.13 6.25 -10.30
N THR A 106 -13.51 6.64 -9.07
CA THR A 106 -13.64 8.04 -8.69
C THR A 106 -12.33 8.56 -8.12
N ILE A 107 -11.75 9.52 -8.82
CA ILE A 107 -10.41 10.06 -8.54
C ILE A 107 -10.46 11.58 -8.32
N LEU A 108 -9.38 12.16 -7.79
CA LEU A 108 -9.25 13.61 -7.64
C LEU A 108 -9.34 14.31 -9.00
N GLY A 109 -9.85 15.54 -9.02
CA GLY A 109 -9.75 16.44 -10.16
C GLY A 109 -8.33 16.99 -10.36
N VAL A 110 -8.16 17.81 -11.40
CA VAL A 110 -6.86 18.44 -11.76
C VAL A 110 -6.90 19.97 -11.76
N HIS A 111 -7.87 20.55 -11.05
CA HIS A 111 -8.02 21.99 -10.84
C HIS A 111 -7.20 22.45 -9.62
N GLU A 112 -6.91 23.74 -9.50
CA GLU A 112 -5.92 24.24 -8.52
C GLU A 112 -6.37 24.07 -7.06
N GLU A 113 -7.67 24.05 -6.79
CA GLU A 113 -8.23 23.80 -5.46
C GLU A 113 -7.88 22.39 -4.95
N VAL A 114 -7.76 21.40 -5.84
CA VAL A 114 -7.25 20.06 -5.48
C VAL A 114 -5.81 20.14 -5.02
N PHE A 115 -4.96 20.87 -5.76
CA PHE A 115 -3.56 21.03 -5.38
C PHE A 115 -3.41 21.84 -4.09
N ALA A 116 -4.28 22.82 -3.83
CA ALA A 116 -4.33 23.54 -2.56
C ALA A 116 -4.69 22.60 -1.40
N PHE A 117 -5.68 21.73 -1.60
CA PHE A 117 -6.05 20.68 -0.65
C PHE A 117 -4.88 19.73 -0.37
N CYS A 118 -4.27 19.15 -1.41
CA CYS A 118 -3.15 18.22 -1.24
C CYS A 118 -1.98 18.86 -0.49
N ARG A 119 -1.63 20.12 -0.79
CA ARG A 119 -0.57 20.85 -0.08
C ARG A 119 -0.89 21.03 1.40
N ALA A 120 -2.08 21.54 1.73
CA ALA A 120 -2.49 21.74 3.12
C ALA A 120 -2.53 20.42 3.91
N VAL A 121 -2.98 19.31 3.30
CA VAL A 121 -2.89 17.98 3.92
C VAL A 121 -1.43 17.61 4.18
N LEU A 122 -0.57 17.72 3.17
CA LEU A 122 0.84 17.31 3.27
C LEU A 122 1.66 18.19 4.24
N GLU A 123 1.33 19.47 4.37
CA GLU A 123 1.92 20.36 5.40
C GLU A 123 1.65 19.81 6.81
N GLU A 124 0.40 19.45 7.09
CA GLU A 124 0.03 18.86 8.38
C GLU A 124 0.61 17.46 8.59
N VAL A 125 0.77 16.67 7.52
CA VAL A 125 1.50 15.40 7.56
C VAL A 125 2.95 15.64 7.95
N MET A 126 3.65 16.59 7.33
CA MET A 126 5.04 16.90 7.63
C MET A 126 5.25 17.47 9.04
N ASP A 127 4.23 18.10 9.64
CA ASP A 127 4.22 18.55 11.04
C ASP A 127 4.08 17.40 12.06
N VAL A 128 3.35 16.34 11.69
CA VAL A 128 3.14 15.18 12.57
C VAL A 128 4.28 14.16 12.42
N PHE A 129 4.75 13.93 11.20
CA PHE A 129 5.69 12.86 10.87
C PHE A 129 7.07 13.44 10.53
N PRO A 130 8.10 13.19 11.36
CA PRO A 130 9.46 13.69 11.11
C PRO A 130 10.19 12.93 9.99
N SER A 131 9.60 11.84 9.48
CA SER A 131 10.17 11.01 8.42
C SER A 131 10.66 11.86 7.23
N PRO A 132 11.86 11.60 6.69
CA PRO A 132 12.30 12.26 5.46
C PRO A 132 11.49 11.78 4.24
N TYR A 133 10.82 10.63 4.35
CA TYR A 133 9.97 10.06 3.32
C TYR A 133 8.49 10.34 3.60
N ILE A 134 7.72 10.65 2.57
CA ILE A 134 6.25 10.71 2.59
C ILE A 134 5.75 9.88 1.41
N HIS A 135 4.88 8.90 1.66
CA HIS A 135 4.24 8.12 0.62
C HIS A 135 2.98 8.83 0.13
N ILE A 136 2.81 8.94 -1.19
CA ILE A 136 1.66 9.61 -1.81
C ILE A 136 0.83 8.69 -2.69
N GLY A 137 0.96 7.37 -2.52
CA GLY A 137 0.22 6.37 -3.28
C GLY A 137 0.61 6.36 -4.77
N GLY A 138 -0.40 6.37 -5.63
CA GLY A 138 -0.28 6.62 -7.07
C GLY A 138 -0.58 5.40 -7.96
N GLU A 139 -0.85 4.25 -7.39
CA GLU A 139 -1.39 3.07 -8.03
C GLU A 139 -2.88 3.23 -8.39
N GLU A 140 -3.41 2.22 -9.08
CA GLU A 140 -4.85 1.96 -9.24
C GLU A 140 -5.71 3.22 -9.39
N CYS A 141 -5.29 4.09 -10.31
CA CYS A 141 -5.95 5.34 -10.65
C CYS A 141 -6.56 5.24 -12.06
N PRO A 142 -7.78 4.69 -12.21
CA PRO A 142 -8.48 4.66 -13.49
C PRO A 142 -8.71 6.08 -14.00
N THR A 143 -8.06 6.46 -15.11
CA THR A 143 -8.15 7.82 -15.66
C THR A 143 -9.45 8.09 -16.43
N SER A 144 -10.48 7.24 -16.29
CA SER A 144 -11.74 7.33 -17.04
C SER A 144 -12.52 8.62 -16.74
N GLU A 145 -12.54 9.07 -15.48
CA GLU A 145 -13.15 10.36 -15.12
C GLU A 145 -12.38 11.54 -15.74
N TRP A 146 -11.05 11.49 -15.81
CA TRP A 146 -10.27 12.52 -16.52
C TRP A 146 -10.48 12.50 -18.03
N GLU A 147 -10.58 11.32 -18.63
CA GLU A 147 -10.83 11.19 -20.06
C GLU A 147 -12.17 11.79 -20.49
N SER A 148 -13.17 11.74 -19.62
CA SER A 148 -14.50 12.32 -19.86
C SER A 148 -14.64 13.77 -19.37
N SER A 149 -13.75 14.25 -18.48
CA SER A 149 -13.79 15.60 -17.89
C SER A 149 -13.29 16.70 -18.85
N PRO A 150 -14.12 17.72 -19.17
CA PRO A 150 -13.68 18.87 -19.95
C PRO A 150 -12.50 19.62 -19.32
N ALA A 151 -12.52 19.80 -17.99
CA ALA A 151 -11.46 20.48 -17.26
C ALA A 151 -10.13 19.70 -17.33
N ALA A 152 -10.17 18.37 -17.28
CA ALA A 152 -8.97 17.55 -17.44
C ALA A 152 -8.42 17.61 -18.86
N ARG A 153 -9.27 17.59 -19.90
CA ARG A 153 -8.83 17.77 -21.29
C ARG A 153 -8.18 19.14 -21.51
N GLU A 154 -8.78 20.20 -20.96
CA GLU A 154 -8.21 21.55 -21.01
C GLU A 154 -6.86 21.61 -20.30
N ARG A 155 -6.77 21.02 -19.10
CA ARG A 155 -5.50 20.93 -18.37
C ARG A 155 -4.45 20.19 -19.19
N ALA A 156 -4.76 19.02 -19.73
CA ALA A 156 -3.81 18.24 -20.53
C ALA A 156 -3.30 19.05 -21.73
N ALA A 157 -4.18 19.79 -22.42
CA ALA A 157 -3.78 20.66 -23.51
C ALA A 157 -2.90 21.85 -23.06
N ALA A 158 -3.26 22.50 -21.94
CA ALA A 158 -2.50 23.62 -21.38
C ALA A 158 -1.08 23.23 -20.95
N GLU A 159 -0.91 22.01 -20.45
CA GLU A 159 0.38 21.44 -20.02
C GLU A 159 1.13 20.74 -21.17
N GLY A 160 0.59 20.75 -22.39
CA GLY A 160 1.23 20.14 -23.56
C GLY A 160 1.32 18.61 -23.51
N LEU A 161 0.42 17.94 -22.78
CA LEU A 161 0.39 16.50 -22.60
C LEU A 161 -0.34 15.81 -23.76
N ALA A 162 -0.01 14.54 -24.02
CA ALA A 162 -0.62 13.74 -25.09
C ALA A 162 -2.12 13.50 -24.91
N GLY A 163 -2.64 13.63 -23.68
CA GLY A 163 -4.05 13.50 -23.35
C GLY A 163 -4.29 13.34 -21.85
N PRO A 164 -5.55 13.21 -21.40
CA PRO A 164 -5.88 13.13 -19.98
C PRO A 164 -5.21 11.99 -19.21
N ALA A 165 -4.96 10.84 -19.84
CA ALA A 165 -4.23 9.74 -19.19
C ALA A 165 -2.82 10.14 -18.71
N ALA A 166 -2.16 11.06 -19.43
CA ALA A 166 -0.84 11.56 -19.04
C ALA A 166 -0.88 12.52 -17.84
N LEU A 167 -2.06 12.96 -17.40
CA LEU A 167 -2.21 13.79 -16.19
C LEU A 167 -1.80 13.06 -14.93
N HIS A 168 -1.78 11.72 -14.91
CA HIS A 168 -1.35 10.94 -13.76
C HIS A 168 0.10 11.28 -13.39
N GLY A 169 1.02 11.10 -14.34
CA GLY A 169 2.43 11.45 -14.14
C GLY A 169 2.65 12.94 -13.85
N TRP A 170 1.87 13.83 -14.48
CA TRP A 170 1.91 15.27 -14.20
C TRP A 170 1.46 15.60 -12.76
N PHE A 171 0.36 15.00 -12.29
CA PHE A 171 -0.18 15.19 -10.95
C PHE A 171 0.86 14.73 -9.91
N MET A 172 1.37 13.51 -10.07
CA MET A 172 2.41 12.96 -9.20
C MET A 172 3.67 13.84 -9.22
N GLY A 173 4.04 14.35 -10.40
CA GLY A 173 5.14 15.31 -10.54
C GLY A 173 4.95 16.60 -9.74
N ARG A 174 3.77 17.22 -9.81
CA ARG A 174 3.48 18.44 -9.05
C ARG A 174 3.52 18.22 -7.54
N ILE A 175 2.93 17.13 -7.05
CA ILE A 175 2.95 16.83 -5.61
C ILE A 175 4.35 16.42 -5.14
N GLY A 176 5.07 15.62 -5.92
CA GLY A 176 6.45 15.24 -5.62
C GLY A 176 7.37 16.46 -5.54
N ALA A 177 7.25 17.40 -6.47
CA ALA A 177 8.01 18.66 -6.45
C ALA A 177 7.76 19.47 -5.17
N PHE A 178 6.50 19.55 -4.72
CA PHE A 178 6.15 20.20 -3.46
C PHE A 178 6.84 19.53 -2.26
N LEU A 179 6.84 18.19 -2.20
CA LEU A 179 7.55 17.46 -1.12
C LEU A 179 9.05 17.71 -1.15
N VAL A 180 9.67 17.71 -2.34
CA VAL A 180 11.11 18.00 -2.52
C VAL A 180 11.44 19.42 -2.05
N GLU A 181 10.62 20.42 -2.38
CA GLU A 181 10.78 21.81 -1.93
C GLU A 181 10.75 21.91 -0.39
N HIS A 182 9.98 21.05 0.27
CA HIS A 182 9.88 20.96 1.73
C HIS A 182 10.91 20.01 2.37
N GLY A 183 11.93 19.62 1.61
CA GLY A 183 13.02 18.77 2.10
C GLY A 183 12.61 17.32 2.36
N ARG A 184 11.52 16.85 1.76
CA ARG A 184 11.05 15.46 1.84
C ARG A 184 11.33 14.72 0.54
N THR A 185 11.49 13.41 0.65
CA THR A 185 11.61 12.49 -0.48
C THR A 185 10.24 11.86 -0.75
N PRO A 186 9.62 12.10 -1.91
CA PRO A 186 8.37 11.45 -2.24
C PRO A 186 8.58 9.95 -2.47
N VAL A 187 7.62 9.16 -1.99
CA VAL A 187 7.53 7.72 -2.25
C VAL A 187 6.19 7.45 -2.94
N GLY A 188 6.18 6.55 -3.92
CA GLY A 188 4.95 6.17 -4.61
C GLY A 188 4.97 4.74 -5.10
N TRP A 189 3.78 4.17 -5.20
CA TRP A 189 3.55 2.90 -5.89
C TRP A 189 3.63 3.16 -7.39
N ALA A 190 4.58 2.53 -8.07
CA ALA A 190 4.66 2.65 -9.52
C ALA A 190 3.74 1.63 -10.19
N VAL A 191 2.93 2.08 -11.15
CA VAL A 191 2.11 1.29 -12.06
C VAL A 191 2.98 0.58 -13.10
N SER A 192 3.95 1.27 -13.71
CA SER A 192 4.86 0.68 -14.72
C SER A 192 6.30 0.55 -14.23
N GLY A 193 6.65 1.25 -13.15
CA GLY A 193 8.02 1.36 -12.63
C GLY A 193 8.80 2.50 -13.29
N THR A 194 8.21 3.21 -14.24
CA THR A 194 8.91 4.19 -15.08
C THR A 194 8.14 5.47 -15.35
N GLU A 195 7.02 5.71 -14.69
CA GLU A 195 6.17 6.87 -14.92
C GLU A 195 6.44 8.01 -13.92
N LEU A 196 7.00 7.67 -12.75
CA LEU A 196 7.29 8.67 -11.71
C LEU A 196 8.56 9.50 -12.03
N PRO A 197 8.63 10.76 -11.58
CA PRO A 197 9.84 11.59 -11.63
C PRO A 197 11.00 10.99 -10.84
N LEU A 198 12.26 11.22 -11.26
CA LEU A 198 13.46 10.60 -10.66
C LEU A 198 13.68 10.92 -9.18
N ASP A 199 13.09 11.99 -8.66
CA ASP A 199 13.15 12.34 -7.24
C ASP A 199 12.36 11.36 -6.35
N PHE A 200 11.48 10.54 -6.94
CA PHE A 200 10.73 9.52 -6.22
C PHE A 200 11.59 8.32 -5.86
N THR A 201 11.40 7.84 -4.63
CA THR A 201 11.64 6.44 -4.30
C THR A 201 10.44 5.62 -4.74
N VAL A 202 10.68 4.55 -5.50
CA VAL A 202 9.62 3.69 -6.05
C VAL A 202 9.39 2.50 -5.13
N MET A 203 8.14 2.28 -4.73
CA MET A 203 7.71 1.00 -4.16
C MET A 203 7.22 0.09 -5.28
N ALA A 204 7.98 -0.96 -5.56
CA ALA A 204 7.71 -1.88 -6.65
C ALA A 204 7.03 -3.15 -6.14
N TRP A 205 5.74 -3.29 -6.45
CA TRP A 205 4.89 -4.30 -5.81
C TRP A 205 4.56 -5.52 -6.67
N ARG A 206 4.71 -5.45 -7.99
CA ARG A 206 4.37 -6.58 -8.89
C ARG A 206 5.39 -7.72 -8.80
N ASP A 207 6.59 -7.50 -9.33
CA ASP A 207 7.62 -8.54 -9.41
C ASP A 207 9.03 -7.94 -9.57
N ALA A 208 10.03 -8.83 -9.68
CA ALA A 208 11.42 -8.46 -9.90
C ALA A 208 11.65 -7.63 -11.18
N SER A 209 10.93 -7.92 -12.27
CA SER A 209 11.10 -7.17 -13.52
C SER A 209 10.63 -5.72 -13.37
N HIS A 210 9.54 -5.52 -12.62
CA HIS A 210 9.01 -4.21 -12.29
C HIS A 210 10.00 -3.38 -11.46
N ALA A 211 10.56 -3.95 -10.40
CA ALA A 211 11.59 -3.29 -9.60
C ALA A 211 12.86 -2.99 -10.41
N ARG A 212 13.28 -3.93 -11.27
CA ARG A 212 14.45 -3.74 -12.13
C ARG A 212 14.26 -2.60 -13.13
N ALA A 213 13.05 -2.43 -13.68
CA ALA A 213 12.73 -1.32 -14.57
C ALA A 213 12.92 0.04 -13.87
N ALA A 214 12.41 0.18 -12.64
CA ALA A 214 12.58 1.39 -11.83
C ALA A 214 14.06 1.64 -11.49
N ALA A 215 14.80 0.60 -11.09
CA ALA A 215 16.22 0.69 -10.79
C ALA A 215 17.06 1.13 -12.01
N ARG A 216 16.77 0.57 -13.20
CA ARG A 216 17.44 0.93 -14.47
C ARG A 216 17.19 2.37 -14.89
N ARG A 217 16.00 2.90 -14.59
CA ARG A 217 15.66 4.30 -14.83
C ARG A 217 16.39 5.25 -13.86
N GLY A 218 16.90 4.75 -12.74
CA GLY A 218 17.72 5.50 -11.79
C GLY A 218 17.05 5.74 -10.43
N HIS A 219 15.82 5.27 -10.23
CA HIS A 219 15.12 5.42 -8.96
C HIS A 219 15.78 4.62 -7.83
N ARG A 220 15.61 5.09 -6.60
CA ARG A 220 15.74 4.22 -5.42
C ARG A 220 14.50 3.32 -5.35
N VAL A 221 14.66 2.07 -4.95
CA VAL A 221 13.57 1.07 -4.99
C VAL A 221 13.39 0.40 -3.64
N VAL A 222 12.15 0.29 -3.17
CA VAL A 222 11.75 -0.68 -2.13
C VAL A 222 11.03 -1.83 -2.83
N ALA A 223 11.53 -3.05 -2.69
CA ALA A 223 10.96 -4.22 -3.34
C ALA A 223 9.88 -4.86 -2.44
N ALA A 224 8.65 -4.95 -2.95
CA ALA A 224 7.46 -5.30 -2.18
C ALA A 224 6.56 -6.29 -2.96
N TYR A 225 7.13 -7.36 -3.54
CA TYR A 225 6.42 -8.17 -4.52
C TYR A 225 5.23 -8.89 -3.88
N HIS A 226 4.03 -8.69 -4.43
CA HIS A 226 2.78 -9.10 -3.80
C HIS A 226 2.69 -10.61 -3.57
N ARG A 227 3.20 -11.42 -4.52
CA ARG A 227 3.27 -12.88 -4.36
C ARG A 227 4.32 -13.40 -3.39
N THR A 228 5.01 -12.52 -2.67
CA THR A 228 6.05 -12.90 -1.71
C THR A 228 6.02 -12.12 -0.40
N THR A 229 5.44 -10.92 -0.38
CA THR A 229 5.54 -10.00 0.77
C THR A 229 4.19 -9.44 1.23
N TYR A 230 3.09 -9.74 0.52
CA TYR A 230 1.74 -9.40 0.99
C TYR A 230 1.26 -10.49 1.93
N LEU A 231 1.00 -10.13 3.17
CA LEU A 231 0.63 -11.04 4.26
C LEU A 231 -0.89 -11.19 4.38
N ASP A 232 -1.66 -10.48 3.57
CA ASP A 232 -3.11 -10.57 3.42
C ASP A 232 -3.56 -11.71 2.48
N TYR A 233 -2.63 -12.43 1.85
CA TYR A 233 -2.90 -13.72 1.21
C TYR A 233 -2.95 -14.86 2.24
N VAL A 234 -3.72 -15.91 1.94
CA VAL A 234 -3.73 -17.15 2.73
C VAL A 234 -2.33 -17.76 2.82
N GLN A 235 -2.11 -18.51 3.90
CA GLN A 235 -0.80 -19.12 4.20
C GLN A 235 -0.68 -20.56 3.70
N SER A 236 -1.80 -21.21 3.37
CA SER A 236 -1.88 -22.55 2.78
C SER A 236 -3.22 -22.74 2.06
N GLU A 237 -3.43 -23.90 1.44
CA GLU A 237 -4.73 -24.28 0.84
C GLU A 237 -5.71 -24.90 1.85
N ALA A 238 -5.35 -24.92 3.15
CA ALA A 238 -6.18 -25.57 4.15
C ALA A 238 -7.51 -24.83 4.37
N SER A 239 -8.59 -25.59 4.55
CA SER A 239 -9.95 -25.04 4.70
C SER A 239 -10.19 -24.22 5.96
N PHE A 240 -9.26 -24.25 6.93
CA PHE A 240 -9.33 -23.43 8.14
C PHE A 240 -8.65 -22.07 7.97
N GLU A 241 -7.95 -21.81 6.87
CA GLU A 241 -7.39 -20.49 6.62
C GLU A 241 -8.51 -19.44 6.58
N PRO A 242 -8.30 -18.27 7.19
CA PRO A 242 -9.29 -17.21 7.17
C PRO A 242 -9.53 -16.72 5.74
N VAL A 243 -10.63 -15.99 5.55
CA VAL A 243 -10.84 -15.25 4.30
C VAL A 243 -9.68 -14.27 4.13
N ALA A 244 -9.10 -14.27 2.93
CA ALA A 244 -7.92 -13.49 2.60
C ALA A 244 -8.00 -13.07 1.13
N GLN A 245 -7.00 -12.34 0.64
CA GLN A 245 -6.94 -11.98 -0.78
C GLN A 245 -6.97 -13.22 -1.69
N PRO A 246 -7.69 -13.15 -2.83
CA PRO A 246 -7.79 -14.27 -3.75
C PRO A 246 -6.45 -14.49 -4.46
N GLY A 247 -6.08 -15.76 -4.59
CA GLY A 247 -4.91 -16.21 -5.34
C GLY A 247 -4.10 -17.25 -4.58
N ASP A 248 -2.96 -17.64 -5.15
CA ASP A 248 -2.09 -18.66 -4.56
C ASP A 248 -1.58 -18.25 -3.17
N PRO A 249 -1.40 -19.22 -2.25
CA PRO A 249 -0.88 -18.94 -0.92
C PRO A 249 0.50 -18.27 -0.93
N VAL A 250 0.66 -17.27 -0.07
CA VAL A 250 1.98 -16.72 0.27
C VAL A 250 2.46 -17.44 1.52
N THR A 251 3.14 -18.57 1.31
CA THR A 251 3.59 -19.47 2.38
C THR A 251 4.80 -18.90 3.13
N LEU A 252 5.09 -19.46 4.31
CA LEU A 252 6.31 -19.12 5.06
C LEU A 252 7.58 -19.33 4.24
N ARG A 253 7.62 -20.41 3.45
CA ARG A 253 8.77 -20.72 2.58
C ARG A 253 8.90 -19.72 1.44
N THR A 254 7.79 -19.34 0.80
CA THR A 254 7.76 -18.33 -0.27
C THR A 254 8.35 -16.99 0.21
N VAL A 255 8.00 -16.57 1.44
CA VAL A 255 8.55 -15.34 2.04
C VAL A 255 10.04 -15.47 2.37
N HIS A 256 10.51 -16.65 2.79
CA HIS A 256 11.93 -16.87 3.09
C HIS A 256 12.81 -16.95 1.84
N ASP A 257 12.32 -17.61 0.79
CA ASP A 257 13.05 -17.78 -0.48
C ASP A 257 13.06 -16.50 -1.33
N TYR A 258 12.26 -15.51 -0.97
CA TYR A 258 12.17 -14.21 -1.63
C TYR A 258 13.55 -13.53 -1.78
N GLU A 259 13.84 -13.02 -2.98
CA GLU A 259 15.00 -12.17 -3.24
C GLU A 259 14.56 -10.78 -3.70
N PRO A 260 14.81 -9.70 -2.92
CA PRO A 260 14.42 -8.35 -3.32
C PRO A 260 15.17 -7.85 -4.56
N ALA A 261 16.44 -8.24 -4.70
CA ALA A 261 17.31 -7.84 -5.81
C ALA A 261 18.13 -9.06 -6.28
N PRO A 262 17.57 -9.88 -7.19
CA PRO A 262 18.20 -11.11 -7.66
C PRO A 262 19.64 -10.96 -8.15
N ALA A 263 20.44 -11.99 -7.95
CA ALA A 263 21.90 -11.97 -8.20
C ALA A 263 22.28 -11.72 -9.67
N GLU A 264 21.39 -12.02 -10.61
CA GLU A 264 21.56 -11.80 -12.06
C GLU A 264 21.42 -10.34 -12.49
N TRP A 265 20.97 -9.44 -11.60
CA TRP A 265 20.97 -8.01 -11.87
C TRP A 265 22.40 -7.45 -11.91
N SER A 266 22.59 -6.28 -12.49
CA SER A 266 23.89 -5.60 -12.40
C SER A 266 24.14 -5.11 -10.97
N ARG A 267 25.42 -4.90 -10.61
CA ARG A 267 25.76 -4.32 -9.30
C ARG A 267 25.11 -2.95 -9.10
N GLU A 268 25.03 -2.15 -10.16
CA GLU A 268 24.41 -0.83 -10.14
C GLU A 268 22.90 -0.92 -9.92
N GLU A 269 22.21 -1.82 -10.65
CA GLU A 269 20.78 -2.08 -10.47
C GLU A 269 20.46 -2.50 -9.03
N ARG A 270 21.25 -3.43 -8.46
CA ARG A 270 21.05 -3.86 -7.07
C ARG A 270 21.34 -2.76 -6.05
N ALA A 271 22.33 -1.90 -6.30
CA ALA A 271 22.69 -0.81 -5.39
C ALA A 271 21.58 0.26 -5.27
N ARG A 272 20.61 0.28 -6.18
CA ARG A 272 19.43 1.13 -6.12
C ARG A 272 18.33 0.59 -5.22
N VAL A 273 18.35 -0.70 -4.89
CA VAL A 273 17.36 -1.34 -4.02
C VAL A 273 17.72 -1.05 -2.56
N LEU A 274 16.84 -0.36 -1.85
CA LEU A 274 17.02 0.06 -0.46
C LEU A 274 16.77 -1.07 0.52
N GLY A 275 15.89 -1.99 0.15
CA GLY A 275 15.44 -3.08 0.98
C GLY A 275 14.09 -3.62 0.51
N THR A 276 13.37 -4.22 1.44
CA THR A 276 12.05 -4.82 1.23
C THR A 276 11.09 -4.41 2.34
N GLN A 277 9.81 -4.69 2.15
CA GLN A 277 8.75 -4.43 3.09
C GLN A 277 7.66 -5.49 2.94
N ALA A 278 7.05 -5.92 4.05
CA ALA A 278 5.79 -6.66 4.04
C ALA A 278 4.60 -5.70 4.06
N GLN A 279 3.56 -6.03 3.31
CA GLN A 279 2.28 -5.32 3.29
C GLN A 279 1.23 -6.21 3.93
N LEU A 280 0.29 -5.61 4.65
CA LEU A 280 -0.89 -6.30 5.14
C LEU A 280 -2.10 -5.42 4.84
N TRP A 281 -2.76 -5.69 3.72
CA TRP A 281 -4.02 -5.05 3.36
C TRP A 281 -5.15 -5.63 4.22
N THR A 282 -6.10 -4.78 4.63
CA THR A 282 -7.04 -5.12 5.72
C THR A 282 -8.50 -5.21 5.30
N GLU A 283 -8.80 -5.55 4.04
CA GLU A 283 -10.17 -5.74 3.57
C GLU A 283 -10.87 -6.89 4.31
N TYR A 284 -10.12 -7.96 4.59
CA TYR A 284 -10.60 -9.16 5.29
C TYR A 284 -10.07 -9.29 6.72
N VAL A 285 -9.29 -8.31 7.20
CA VAL A 285 -8.62 -8.32 8.50
C VAL A 285 -9.29 -7.28 9.41
N ARG A 286 -10.00 -7.73 10.43
CA ARG A 286 -10.92 -6.92 11.24
C ARG A 286 -10.51 -6.82 12.70
N THR A 287 -9.66 -7.71 13.20
CA THR A 287 -9.19 -7.67 14.59
C THR A 287 -7.66 -7.66 14.68
N PRO A 288 -7.08 -7.17 15.80
CA PRO A 288 -5.65 -7.25 16.03
C PRO A 288 -5.11 -8.68 15.99
N GLU A 289 -5.88 -9.66 16.47
CA GLU A 289 -5.49 -11.07 16.46
C GLU A 289 -5.37 -11.62 15.04
N GLU A 290 -6.26 -11.20 14.12
CA GLU A 290 -6.17 -11.57 12.70
C GLU A 290 -4.93 -10.93 12.03
N ILE A 291 -4.58 -9.69 12.41
CA ILE A 291 -3.34 -9.03 11.97
C ILE A 291 -2.13 -9.87 12.38
N GLU A 292 -2.09 -10.30 13.64
CA GLU A 292 -0.97 -11.07 14.19
C GLU A 292 -0.91 -12.49 13.59
N TYR A 293 -2.06 -13.15 13.39
CA TYR A 293 -2.15 -14.46 12.75
C TYR A 293 -1.63 -14.45 11.31
N LEU A 294 -1.99 -13.43 10.53
CA LEU A 294 -1.52 -13.28 9.16
C LEU A 294 -0.05 -12.84 9.10
N SER A 295 0.39 -12.02 10.05
CA SER A 295 1.77 -11.51 10.07
C SER A 295 2.77 -12.57 10.50
N TYR A 296 2.48 -13.32 11.56
CA TYR A 296 3.41 -14.29 12.14
C TYR A 296 3.05 -15.73 11.76
N PRO A 297 4.03 -16.56 11.36
CA PRO A 297 5.48 -16.34 11.44
C PRO A 297 6.15 -15.75 10.18
N ARG A 298 5.39 -15.39 9.13
CA ARG A 298 5.93 -14.87 7.86
C ARG A 298 6.80 -13.62 8.03
N LEU A 299 6.46 -12.74 8.95
CA LEU A 299 7.25 -11.56 9.26
C LEU A 299 8.63 -11.91 9.84
N CYS A 300 8.76 -13.03 10.57
CA CYS A 300 10.05 -13.55 11.00
C CYS A 300 10.90 -14.02 9.82
N ALA A 301 10.30 -14.68 8.82
CA ALA A 301 11.00 -15.08 7.61
C ALA A 301 11.50 -13.88 6.81
N LEU A 302 10.67 -12.85 6.63
CA LEU A 302 11.08 -11.64 5.94
C LEU A 302 12.20 -10.90 6.69
N ALA A 303 12.13 -10.83 8.02
CA ALA A 303 13.19 -10.24 8.85
C ALA A 303 14.51 -11.01 8.72
N ASP A 304 14.48 -12.35 8.81
CA ASP A 304 15.67 -13.21 8.61
C ASP A 304 16.27 -12.97 7.22
N ARG A 305 15.42 -12.94 6.18
CA ARG A 305 15.84 -12.80 4.78
C ARG A 305 16.40 -11.43 4.44
N SER A 306 15.79 -10.37 4.96
CA SER A 306 16.18 -8.97 4.70
C SER A 306 17.43 -8.55 5.46
N TRP A 307 17.67 -9.13 6.64
CA TRP A 307 18.82 -8.77 7.49
C TRP A 307 20.07 -9.62 7.23
N SER A 308 19.91 -10.93 7.00
CA SER A 308 21.03 -11.89 7.02
C SER A 308 21.93 -11.88 5.78
N GLY A 309 21.67 -11.03 4.78
CA GLY A 309 22.59 -10.78 3.65
C GLY A 309 22.82 -11.94 2.65
N GLY A 310 22.08 -13.06 2.75
CA GLY A 310 22.15 -14.25 1.89
C GLY A 310 23.11 -15.34 2.42
N ARG A 311 22.85 -16.65 2.40
CA ARG A 311 21.99 -17.53 1.58
C ARG A 311 20.72 -18.01 2.32
N GLY A 312 19.71 -18.45 1.58
CA GLY A 312 18.54 -19.14 2.14
C GLY A 312 18.90 -20.48 2.77
N ASP A 313 19.26 -20.45 4.07
CA ASP A 313 19.38 -21.65 4.89
C ASP A 313 18.03 -21.95 5.54
N TRP A 314 17.14 -22.55 4.75
CA TRP A 314 15.81 -22.91 5.22
C TRP A 314 15.84 -23.84 6.44
N PRO A 315 16.62 -24.93 6.47
CA PRO A 315 16.71 -25.79 7.64
C PRO A 315 17.13 -25.05 8.92
N GLY A 316 18.17 -24.21 8.84
CA GLY A 316 18.62 -23.43 9.99
C GLY A 316 17.64 -22.34 10.40
N PHE A 317 16.94 -21.71 9.45
CA PHE A 317 15.84 -20.78 9.75
C PHE A 317 14.72 -21.49 10.51
N VAL A 318 14.27 -22.65 10.05
CA VAL A 318 13.21 -23.43 10.70
C VAL A 318 13.60 -23.81 12.13
N GLU A 319 14.85 -24.22 12.36
CA GLU A 319 15.34 -24.53 13.71
C GLU A 319 15.28 -23.29 14.63
N ARG A 320 15.76 -22.14 14.15
CA ARG A 320 15.68 -20.86 14.89
C ARG A 320 14.24 -20.43 15.13
N LEU A 321 13.37 -20.59 14.14
CA LEU A 321 11.96 -20.21 14.23
C LEU A 321 11.22 -21.06 15.26
N ARG A 322 11.46 -22.38 15.31
CA ARG A 322 10.90 -23.26 16.34
C ARG A 322 11.28 -22.83 17.75
N HIS A 323 12.49 -22.32 17.95
CA HIS A 323 12.87 -21.71 19.24
C HIS A 323 12.22 -20.34 19.44
N HIS A 324 12.06 -19.55 18.38
CA HIS A 324 11.46 -18.23 18.44
C HIS A 324 9.97 -18.26 18.80
N THR A 325 9.23 -19.31 18.43
CA THR A 325 7.80 -19.42 18.75
C THR A 325 7.56 -19.41 20.26
N ALA A 326 8.46 -19.94 21.08
CA ALA A 326 8.35 -19.83 22.54
C ALA A 326 8.34 -18.37 23.05
N ARG A 327 8.96 -17.44 22.31
CA ARG A 327 8.90 -15.99 22.62
C ARG A 327 7.57 -15.39 22.18
N LEU A 328 7.05 -15.80 21.03
CA LEU A 328 5.73 -15.40 20.55
C LEU A 328 4.64 -15.88 21.52
N ASP A 329 4.74 -17.13 21.98
CA ASP A 329 3.86 -17.72 23.01
C ASP A 329 3.93 -16.92 24.31
N ALA A 330 5.13 -16.57 24.79
CA ALA A 330 5.31 -15.79 26.01
C ALA A 330 4.75 -14.35 25.90
N LEU A 331 4.69 -13.81 24.69
CA LEU A 331 4.09 -12.50 24.38
C LEU A 331 2.58 -12.61 24.08
N GLY A 332 2.04 -13.82 23.98
CA GLY A 332 0.62 -14.05 23.66
C GLY A 332 0.25 -13.76 22.21
N VAL A 333 1.20 -13.79 21.28
CA VAL A 333 0.95 -13.51 19.86
C VAL A 333 0.19 -14.69 19.23
N PRO A 334 -1.02 -14.51 18.67
CA PRO A 334 -1.83 -15.56 18.05
C PRO A 334 -1.35 -15.86 16.61
N TYR A 335 -0.09 -16.27 16.48
CA TYR A 335 0.52 -16.60 15.18
C TYR A 335 -0.08 -17.87 14.56
N ARG A 336 0.00 -18.02 13.23
CA ARG A 336 -0.40 -19.27 12.56
C ARG A 336 0.49 -20.44 13.02
N PRO A 337 -0.07 -21.52 13.58
CA PRO A 337 0.72 -22.63 14.11
C PRO A 337 1.70 -23.23 13.08
N LEU A 338 2.89 -23.60 13.57
CA LEU A 338 3.88 -24.33 12.79
C LEU A 338 3.51 -25.82 12.73
N ASP A 339 2.89 -26.22 11.62
CA ASP A 339 2.60 -27.62 11.29
C ASP A 339 3.49 -28.14 10.15
N ALA A 340 3.41 -29.44 9.83
CA ALA A 340 4.20 -30.02 8.75
C ALA A 340 3.97 -29.27 7.42
N ARG A 341 2.73 -28.88 7.12
CA ARG A 341 2.38 -28.11 5.91
C ARG A 341 3.12 -26.78 5.85
N SER A 342 3.11 -26.01 6.94
CA SER A 342 3.83 -24.73 7.02
C SER A 342 5.34 -24.81 6.80
N LEU A 343 5.92 -26.02 6.96
CA LEU A 343 7.35 -26.26 6.89
C LEU A 343 7.80 -27.08 5.68
N GLU A 344 6.90 -27.88 5.10
CA GLU A 344 7.13 -28.75 3.93
C GLU A 344 6.70 -28.12 2.61
N GLU A 345 5.87 -27.08 2.63
CA GLU A 345 5.35 -26.45 1.41
C GLU A 345 6.49 -26.02 0.47
N ALA A 346 6.57 -26.74 -0.66
CA ALA A 346 7.42 -26.39 -1.77
C ALA A 346 7.10 -24.97 -2.22
N THR A 347 8.12 -24.22 -2.66
CA THR A 347 7.91 -22.96 -3.35
C THR A 347 6.91 -23.17 -4.48
N TYR A 348 5.75 -22.54 -4.39
CA TYR A 348 4.89 -22.37 -5.56
C TYR A 348 5.72 -21.57 -6.56
N ALA A 349 6.16 -22.21 -7.63
CA ALA A 349 7.02 -21.60 -8.61
C ALA A 349 6.31 -20.36 -9.17
N SER A 350 6.97 -19.20 -9.07
CA SER A 350 6.51 -17.96 -9.69
C SER A 350 6.21 -18.26 -11.16
N PRO A 351 4.97 -18.08 -11.66
CA PRO A 351 4.70 -18.31 -13.06
C PRO A 351 5.53 -17.30 -13.87
N SER A 352 6.40 -17.81 -14.74
CA SER A 352 6.97 -17.03 -15.82
C SER A 352 5.84 -16.39 -16.61
N SER A 353 5.82 -15.06 -16.70
CA SER A 353 5.09 -14.28 -17.70
C SER A 353 3.68 -14.78 -18.02
N GLY A 354 2.77 -14.71 -17.05
CA GLY A 354 1.33 -14.81 -17.29
C GLY A 354 0.70 -13.45 -17.06
N THR A 355 0.03 -12.91 -18.08
CA THR A 355 -0.75 -11.67 -18.03
C THR A 355 -1.48 -11.49 -16.70
N ALA A 356 -1.12 -10.45 -15.94
CA ALA A 356 -1.92 -9.97 -14.83
C ALA A 356 -3.36 -9.80 -15.33
N ARG A 357 -4.29 -10.57 -14.76
CA ARG A 357 -5.69 -10.16 -14.83
C ARG A 357 -5.80 -8.89 -13.98
N PRO A 358 -6.45 -7.83 -14.47
CA PRO A 358 -6.77 -6.69 -13.62
C PRO A 358 -7.53 -7.22 -12.40
N LEU A 359 -7.13 -6.75 -11.21
CA LEU A 359 -7.96 -6.85 -10.01
C LEU A 359 -9.28 -6.18 -10.39
N SER A 360 -10.32 -7.00 -10.53
CA SER A 360 -11.68 -6.59 -10.91
C SER A 360 -12.53 -6.40 -9.68
#